data_AF-A0A5C8IAA6-F1
#
_entry.id   AF-A0A5C8IAA6-F1
#
_cell.length_a   1.000
_cell.length_b   1.000
_cell.length_c   1.000
_cell.angle_alpha   90.00
_cell.angle_beta   90.00
_cell.angle_gamma   90.00
#
_symmetry.space_group_name_H-M   'P 1'
#
loop_
_entity.id
_entity.type
_entity.pdbx_description
1 polymer ?
#
loop_
_entity_poly.entity_id
_entity_poly.type
_entity_poly.pdbx_seq_one_letter_code
_entity_poly.pdbx_strand_id
1 'polypeptide(L)'
;MTDQATRVVPAGWYEDPSDGSRVRWWNGIAWTDHTQQKPELHAAAETLALEASYAASTDAPLVRPRERAVIAATASSWMLGFSPLLFALAFVAAVALGAYVTSSPLVYATLAVPYLAGILWAMLDRRRLRTLGLRGPSVVWSLLGPLVYLIARRARVAGWGQLVTHLLLLAAAGAVAAVGLMTDAAKPLAFGLQVQTELREEFVDSGDATSLTCPAITESLAIGTLYTCQVTMADGTERVLWVSIDSADLDYSYALAL
;
A
#
# COMPACT_ATOMS: atom_id res chain seq x y z
N MET A 1 43.59 -30.96 -37.93
CA MET A 1 43.60 -30.62 -36.50
C MET A 1 42.45 -31.36 -35.83
N THR A 2 42.76 -32.42 -35.09
CA THR A 2 41.88 -32.99 -34.05
C THR A 2 42.81 -33.44 -32.94
N ASP A 3 42.82 -32.66 -31.87
CA ASP A 3 43.57 -32.87 -30.65
C ASP A 3 42.92 -34.03 -29.88
N GLN A 4 43.50 -35.23 -29.97
CA GLN A 4 43.15 -36.31 -29.06
C GLN A 4 43.92 -36.09 -27.76
N ALA A 5 43.27 -35.47 -26.79
CA ALA A 5 43.77 -35.43 -25.42
C ALA A 5 43.91 -36.87 -24.90
N THR A 6 45.14 -37.36 -24.85
CA THR A 6 45.48 -38.65 -24.23
C THR A 6 45.03 -38.63 -22.78
N ARG A 7 43.92 -39.30 -22.48
CA ARG A 7 43.38 -39.41 -21.12
C ARG A 7 44.27 -40.39 -20.34
N VAL A 8 45.29 -39.86 -19.67
CA VAL A 8 46.18 -40.66 -18.82
C VAL A 8 45.38 -41.12 -17.61
N VAL A 9 45.17 -42.43 -17.48
CA VAL A 9 44.54 -43.03 -16.30
C VAL A 9 45.56 -42.95 -15.15
N PRO A 10 45.22 -42.32 -14.01
CA PRO A 10 46.17 -42.13 -12.92
C PRO A 10 46.56 -43.48 -12.30
N ALA A 11 47.77 -43.56 -11.74
CA ALA A 11 48.23 -44.76 -11.06
C ALA A 11 47.32 -45.11 -9.87
N GLY A 12 46.95 -46.37 -9.72
CA GLY A 12 45.96 -46.81 -8.74
C GLY A 12 45.63 -48.30 -8.82
N TRP A 13 44.84 -48.78 -7.85
CA TRP A 13 44.24 -50.12 -7.86
C TRP A 13 42.96 -50.11 -8.68
N TYR A 14 42.88 -50.96 -9.69
CA TYR A 14 41.70 -51.09 -10.54
C TYR A 14 41.34 -52.57 -10.68
N GLU A 15 40.12 -52.85 -11.14
CA GLU A 15 39.68 -54.23 -11.38
C GLU A 15 40.61 -54.91 -12.39
N ASP A 16 41.06 -56.14 -12.06
CA ASP A 16 41.98 -56.89 -12.91
C ASP A 16 41.23 -57.42 -14.15
N PRO A 17 41.60 -57.01 -15.39
CA PRO A 17 40.92 -57.46 -16.61
C PRO A 17 40.99 -58.97 -16.83
N SER A 18 41.95 -59.65 -16.21
CA SER A 18 42.13 -61.10 -16.30
C SER A 18 41.39 -61.88 -15.21
N ASP A 19 41.00 -61.23 -14.11
CA ASP A 19 40.31 -61.85 -12.98
C ASP A 19 39.49 -60.82 -12.19
N GLY A 20 38.18 -60.78 -12.42
CA GLY A 20 37.27 -59.82 -11.77
C GLY A 20 37.14 -59.95 -10.25
N SER A 21 37.69 -61.01 -9.64
CA SER A 21 37.74 -61.19 -8.18
C SER A 21 38.91 -60.44 -7.52
N ARG A 22 39.79 -59.82 -8.30
CA ARG A 22 41.02 -59.17 -7.85
C ARG A 22 41.10 -57.73 -8.35
N VAL A 23 41.91 -56.94 -7.66
CA VAL A 23 42.38 -55.65 -8.14
C VAL A 23 43.86 -55.74 -8.49
N ARG A 24 44.26 -55.10 -9.57
CA ARG A 24 45.65 -55.02 -10.04
C ARG A 24 46.11 -53.57 -10.03
N TRP A 25 47.39 -53.35 -9.74
CA TRP A 25 47.96 -52.02 -9.73
C TRP A 25 48.32 -51.56 -11.14
N TRP A 26 47.77 -50.42 -11.56
CA TRP A 26 48.15 -49.67 -12.75
C TRP A 26 49.16 -48.58 -12.36
N ASN A 27 50.30 -48.50 -13.04
CA ASN A 27 51.34 -47.51 -12.71
C ASN A 27 51.24 -46.19 -13.50
N GLY A 28 50.20 -46.02 -14.32
CA GLY A 28 50.04 -44.87 -15.22
C GLY A 28 50.40 -45.16 -16.68
N ILE A 29 51.13 -46.25 -16.95
CA ILE A 29 51.63 -46.61 -18.28
C ILE A 29 51.28 -48.06 -18.64
N ALA A 30 51.35 -48.98 -17.67
CA ALA A 30 51.01 -50.40 -17.83
C ALA A 30 50.50 -51.02 -16.52
N TRP A 31 49.84 -52.17 -16.64
CA TRP A 31 49.50 -53.03 -15.50
C TRP A 31 50.76 -53.66 -14.92
N THR A 32 50.86 -53.69 -13.60
CA THR A 32 51.97 -54.35 -12.88
C THR A 32 51.54 -55.71 -12.33
N ASP A 33 52.48 -56.55 -11.89
CA ASP A 33 52.18 -57.86 -11.30
C ASP A 33 51.59 -57.79 -9.89
N HIS A 34 51.54 -56.60 -9.29
CA HIS A 34 50.94 -56.40 -7.97
C HIS A 34 49.41 -56.55 -8.07
N THR A 35 48.91 -57.56 -7.37
CA THR A 35 47.49 -57.93 -7.34
C THR A 35 47.04 -58.17 -5.91
N GLN A 36 45.83 -57.74 -5.58
CA GLN A 36 45.19 -57.94 -4.27
C GLN A 36 43.79 -58.52 -4.47
N GLN A 37 43.26 -59.20 -3.45
CA GLN A 37 41.84 -59.58 -3.47
C GLN A 37 40.99 -58.32 -3.45
N LYS A 38 39.94 -58.29 -4.27
CA LYS A 38 38.98 -57.19 -4.27
C LYS A 38 38.30 -57.18 -2.89
N PRO A 39 38.35 -56.07 -2.12
CA PRO A 39 37.69 -56.00 -0.83
C PRO A 39 36.18 -56.25 -1.01
N GLU A 40 35.62 -57.19 -0.25
CA GLU A 40 34.18 -57.39 -0.21
C GLU A 40 33.53 -56.15 0.43
N LEU A 41 32.72 -55.42 -0.34
CA LEU A 41 32.01 -54.23 0.11
C LEU A 41 30.96 -54.60 1.18
N HIS A 42 31.37 -54.65 2.43
CA HIS A 42 30.49 -54.78 3.60
C HIS A 42 29.49 -53.60 3.73
N ALA A 43 29.72 -52.51 2.99
CA ALA A 43 28.87 -51.34 2.92
C ALA A 43 27.43 -51.65 2.47
N ALA A 44 27.22 -52.64 1.58
CA ALA A 44 25.88 -53.00 1.12
C ALA A 44 25.04 -53.62 2.25
N ALA A 45 25.64 -54.48 3.08
CA ALA A 45 24.97 -55.10 4.21
C ALA A 45 24.67 -54.08 5.32
N GLU A 46 25.58 -53.14 5.57
CA GLU A 46 25.39 -52.07 6.54
C GLU A 46 24.28 -51.09 6.10
N THR A 47 24.20 -50.77 4.81
CA THR A 47 23.13 -49.92 4.25
C THR A 47 21.77 -50.60 4.37
N LEU A 48 21.68 -51.90 4.07
CA LEU A 48 20.44 -52.68 4.21
C LEU A 48 19.99 -52.82 5.67
N ALA A 49 20.94 -53.03 6.59
CA ALA A 49 20.64 -53.08 8.02
C ALA A 49 20.13 -51.73 8.54
N LEU A 50 20.71 -50.62 8.05
CA LEU A 50 20.27 -49.27 8.39
C LEU A 50 18.87 -48.97 7.84
N GLU A 51 18.59 -49.33 6.58
CA GLU A 51 17.26 -49.19 5.96
C GLU A 51 16.20 -50.02 6.70
N ALA A 52 16.53 -51.26 7.08
CA ALA A 52 15.64 -52.11 7.88
C ALA A 52 15.38 -51.52 9.27
N SER A 53 16.40 -50.94 9.92
CA SER A 53 16.25 -50.28 11.22
C SER A 53 15.37 -49.02 11.13
N TYR A 54 15.49 -48.27 10.03
CA TYR A 54 14.69 -47.08 9.78
C TYR A 54 13.22 -47.46 9.47
N ALA A 55 13.00 -48.48 8.65
CA ALA A 55 11.67 -48.98 8.31
C ALA A 55 10.94 -49.62 9.50
N ALA A 56 11.67 -50.24 10.43
CA ALA A 56 11.14 -50.81 11.66
C ALA A 56 10.88 -49.76 12.76
N SER A 57 11.43 -48.55 12.62
CA SER A 57 11.19 -47.48 13.59
C SER A 57 9.77 -46.91 13.42
N THR A 58 8.87 -47.26 14.34
CA THR A 58 7.51 -46.69 14.44
C THR A 58 7.50 -45.20 14.80
N ASP A 59 8.68 -44.67 15.11
CA ASP A 59 8.94 -43.28 15.49
C ASP A 59 9.54 -42.46 14.35
N ALA A 60 9.40 -42.94 13.10
CA ALA A 60 9.74 -42.17 11.91
C ALA A 60 9.13 -40.77 12.07
N PRO A 61 9.97 -39.72 12.18
CA PRO A 61 9.46 -38.40 12.53
C PRO A 61 8.44 -38.06 11.47
N LEU A 62 7.18 -37.88 11.88
CA LEU A 62 6.13 -37.39 11.01
C LEU A 62 6.76 -36.21 10.28
N VAL A 63 7.00 -36.36 8.98
CA VAL A 63 7.38 -35.26 8.11
C VAL A 63 6.17 -34.36 8.17
N ARG A 64 6.12 -33.49 9.19
CA ARG A 64 5.07 -32.50 9.34
C ARG A 64 5.19 -31.73 8.05
N PRO A 65 4.17 -31.81 7.16
CA PRO A 65 4.20 -31.01 5.96
C PRO A 65 4.48 -29.61 6.46
N ARG A 66 5.60 -29.04 6.03
CA ARG A 66 5.98 -27.69 6.40
C ARG A 66 4.85 -26.87 5.83
N GLU A 67 3.84 -26.55 6.63
CA GLU A 67 2.76 -25.66 6.28
C GLU A 67 3.47 -24.37 5.97
N ARG A 68 3.78 -24.19 4.69
CA ARG A 68 4.26 -22.93 4.18
C ARG A 68 3.07 -22.05 4.41
N ALA A 69 3.08 -21.32 5.52
CA ALA A 69 2.07 -20.33 5.83
C ALA A 69 2.06 -19.40 4.62
N VAL A 70 1.14 -19.64 3.68
CA VAL A 70 1.01 -18.81 2.50
C VAL A 70 0.50 -17.51 3.09
N ILE A 71 1.41 -16.55 3.24
CA ILE A 71 1.07 -15.20 3.66
C ILE A 71 0.16 -14.68 2.57
N ALA A 72 -1.15 -14.84 2.77
CA ALA A 72 -2.19 -14.47 1.82
C ALA A 72 -2.39 -12.95 1.82
N ALA A 73 -1.31 -12.18 1.92
CA ALA A 73 -1.30 -10.75 1.76
C ALA A 73 -1.28 -10.43 0.27
N THR A 74 -2.47 -10.32 -0.33
CA THR A 74 -2.58 -9.88 -1.72
C THR A 74 -2.39 -8.36 -1.77
N ALA A 75 -1.80 -7.84 -2.85
CA ALA A 75 -1.72 -6.38 -3.05
C ALA A 75 -3.12 -5.72 -2.98
N SER A 76 -4.13 -6.37 -3.55
CA SER A 76 -5.53 -5.91 -3.51
C SER A 76 -6.10 -5.82 -2.08
N SER A 77 -5.75 -6.76 -1.20
CA SER A 77 -6.17 -6.69 0.21
C SER A 77 -5.47 -5.58 1.00
N TRP A 78 -4.24 -5.20 0.62
CA TRP A 78 -3.58 -4.04 1.19
C TRP A 78 -4.20 -2.72 0.71
N MET A 79 -4.63 -2.63 -0.55
CA MET A 79 -5.39 -1.46 -1.03
C MET A 79 -6.68 -1.25 -0.23
N LEU A 80 -7.37 -2.32 0.15
CA LEU A 80 -8.50 -2.25 1.09
C LEU A 80 -8.08 -1.78 2.49
N GLY A 81 -6.93 -2.27 2.99
CA GLY A 81 -6.34 -1.80 4.24
C GLY A 81 -6.08 -0.29 4.25
N PHE A 82 -5.57 0.26 3.14
CA PHE A 82 -5.27 1.69 2.99
C PHE A 82 -6.45 2.54 2.52
N SER A 83 -7.63 1.95 2.29
CA SER A 83 -8.80 2.69 1.82
C SER A 83 -9.22 3.89 2.68
N PRO A 84 -9.03 3.95 4.01
CA PRO A 84 -9.35 5.16 4.79
C PRO A 84 -8.58 6.39 4.33
N LEU A 85 -7.33 6.23 3.84
CA LEU A 85 -6.56 7.34 3.29
C LEU A 85 -7.20 7.88 2.01
N LEU A 86 -7.70 7.00 1.15
CA LEU A 86 -8.36 7.39 -0.09
C LEU A 86 -9.70 8.08 0.18
N PHE A 87 -10.46 7.62 1.17
CA PHE A 87 -11.66 8.31 1.63
C PHE A 87 -11.34 9.67 2.24
N ALA A 88 -10.29 9.78 3.05
CA ALA A 88 -9.85 11.07 3.61
C ALA A 88 -9.44 12.04 2.49
N LEU A 89 -8.65 11.60 1.51
CA LEU A 89 -8.27 12.42 0.35
C LEU A 89 -9.49 12.83 -0.48
N ALA A 90 -10.41 11.92 -0.75
CA ALA A 90 -11.65 12.21 -1.49
C ALA A 90 -12.53 13.21 -0.73
N PHE A 91 -12.60 13.11 0.60
CA PHE A 91 -13.34 14.04 1.44
C PHE A 91 -12.73 15.44 1.38
N VAL A 92 -11.41 15.58 1.54
CA VAL A 92 -10.71 16.87 1.39
C VAL A 92 -10.94 17.46 0.00
N ALA A 93 -10.84 16.64 -1.06
CA ALA A 93 -11.12 17.08 -2.42
C ALA A 93 -12.58 17.51 -2.61
N ALA A 94 -13.55 16.81 -2.00
CA ALA A 94 -14.97 17.15 -2.05
C ALA A 94 -15.25 18.49 -1.35
N VAL A 95 -14.65 18.74 -0.19
CA VAL A 95 -14.75 20.01 0.53
C VAL A 95 -14.13 21.15 -0.28
N ALA A 96 -12.92 20.96 -0.80
CA ALA A 96 -12.26 21.95 -1.64
C ALA A 96 -13.10 22.26 -2.89
N LEU A 97 -13.62 21.25 -3.59
CA LEU A 97 -14.45 21.45 -4.76
C LEU A 97 -15.79 22.14 -4.42
N GLY A 98 -16.42 21.78 -3.31
CA GLY A 98 -17.65 22.39 -2.83
C GLY A 98 -17.52 23.87 -2.46
N ALA A 99 -16.32 24.32 -2.06
CA ALA A 99 -16.04 25.73 -1.83
C ALA A 99 -16.06 26.57 -3.11
N TYR A 100 -15.77 25.97 -4.28
CA TYR A 100 -15.76 26.66 -5.56
C TYR A 100 -17.02 26.40 -6.41
N VAL A 101 -17.72 25.30 -6.17
CA VAL A 101 -18.86 24.86 -6.97
C VAL A 101 -20.04 24.51 -6.06
N THR A 102 -21.06 25.36 -6.04
CA THR A 102 -22.31 25.13 -5.30
C THR A 102 -23.00 23.85 -5.80
N SER A 103 -23.14 22.86 -4.91
CA SER A 103 -23.99 21.66 -5.03
C SER A 103 -23.98 20.95 -6.39
N SER A 104 -22.81 20.73 -6.97
CA SER A 104 -22.68 19.98 -8.24
C SER A 104 -22.63 18.45 -8.00
N PRO A 105 -23.15 17.64 -8.94
CA PRO A 105 -23.03 16.18 -8.88
C PRO A 105 -21.57 15.69 -8.84
N LEU A 106 -20.62 16.55 -9.22
CA LEU A 106 -19.18 16.27 -9.15
C LEU A 106 -18.71 16.04 -7.71
N VAL A 107 -19.28 16.75 -6.72
CA VAL A 107 -18.94 16.59 -5.30
C VAL A 107 -19.34 15.20 -4.78
N TYR A 108 -20.46 14.64 -5.24
CA TYR A 108 -20.84 13.27 -4.88
C TYR A 108 -20.02 12.23 -5.64
N ALA A 109 -19.64 12.53 -6.88
CA ALA A 109 -18.81 11.64 -7.70
C ALA A 109 -17.43 11.40 -7.06
N THR A 110 -16.80 12.42 -6.46
CA THR A 110 -15.49 12.27 -5.79
C THR A 110 -15.54 11.26 -4.64
N LEU A 111 -16.62 11.25 -3.84
CA LEU A 111 -16.83 10.28 -2.77
C LEU A 111 -17.20 8.87 -3.27
N ALA A 112 -17.85 8.77 -4.44
CA ALA A 112 -18.20 7.49 -5.05
C ALA A 112 -16.96 6.72 -5.56
N VAL A 113 -15.92 7.43 -6.04
CA VAL A 113 -14.69 6.82 -6.58
C VAL A 113 -14.01 5.84 -5.61
N PRO A 114 -13.63 6.23 -4.36
CA PRO A 114 -12.97 5.29 -3.43
C PRO A 114 -13.87 4.12 -3.03
N TYR A 115 -15.19 4.32 -3.00
CA TYR A 115 -16.15 3.24 -2.74
C TYR A 115 -16.16 2.19 -3.86
N LEU A 116 -16.27 2.63 -5.12
CA LEU A 116 -16.22 1.75 -6.29
C LEU A 116 -14.87 1.04 -6.41
N ALA A 117 -13.77 1.75 -6.13
CA ALA A 117 -12.43 1.17 -6.09
C ALA A 117 -12.33 0.06 -5.02
N GLY A 118 -12.93 0.26 -3.85
CA GLY A 118 -13.04 -0.75 -2.79
C GLY A 118 -13.74 -2.03 -3.27
N ILE A 119 -14.86 -1.91 -3.97
CA ILE A 119 -15.56 -3.07 -4.56
C ILE A 119 -14.67 -3.78 -5.58
N LEU A 120 -13.98 -3.02 -6.45
CA LEU A 120 -13.04 -3.58 -7.42
C LEU A 120 -11.91 -4.36 -6.76
N TRP A 121 -11.28 -3.81 -5.73
CA TRP A 121 -10.21 -4.52 -5.01
C TRP A 121 -10.70 -5.76 -4.26
N ALA A 122 -11.91 -5.74 -3.71
CA ALA A 122 -12.54 -6.92 -3.14
C ALA A 122 -12.77 -8.02 -4.19
N MET A 123 -13.20 -7.65 -5.41
CA MET A 123 -13.30 -8.60 -6.53
C MET A 123 -11.94 -9.19 -6.91
N LEU A 124 -10.90 -8.37 -7.00
CA LEU A 124 -9.54 -8.80 -7.36
C LEU A 124 -8.91 -9.69 -6.28
N ASP A 125 -9.07 -9.35 -4.99
CA ASP A 125 -8.64 -10.17 -3.86
C ASP A 125 -9.33 -11.54 -3.90
N ARG A 126 -10.65 -11.59 -4.11
CA ARG A 126 -11.39 -12.86 -4.21
C ARG A 126 -10.91 -13.72 -5.39
N ARG A 127 -10.68 -13.13 -6.57
CA ARG A 127 -10.12 -13.84 -7.73
C ARG A 127 -8.75 -14.42 -7.40
N ARG A 128 -7.89 -13.64 -6.75
CA ARG A 128 -6.53 -14.07 -6.37
C ARG A 128 -6.52 -15.13 -5.28
N LEU A 129 -7.43 -15.09 -4.31
CA LEU A 129 -7.59 -16.15 -3.32
C LEU A 129 -8.03 -17.46 -3.96
N ARG A 130 -8.94 -17.41 -4.95
CA ARG A 130 -9.36 -18.60 -5.72
C ARG A 130 -8.20 -19.21 -6.50
N THR A 131 -7.34 -18.41 -7.12
CA THR A 131 -6.15 -18.92 -7.81
C THR A 131 -5.14 -19.59 -6.87
N LEU A 132 -5.16 -19.23 -5.58
CA LEU A 132 -4.34 -19.85 -4.54
C LEU A 132 -5.01 -21.05 -3.87
N GLY A 133 -6.19 -21.50 -4.34
CA GLY A 133 -6.95 -22.60 -3.75
C GLY A 133 -7.67 -22.24 -2.44
N LEU A 134 -7.71 -20.96 -2.05
CA LEU A 134 -8.34 -20.49 -0.82
C LEU A 134 -9.80 -20.05 -1.07
N ARG A 135 -10.69 -20.37 -0.12
CA ARG A 135 -12.10 -19.94 -0.16
C ARG A 135 -12.27 -18.52 0.39
N GLY A 136 -12.13 -17.52 -0.48
CA GLY A 136 -12.35 -16.11 -0.14
C GLY A 136 -13.81 -15.75 0.23
N PRO A 137 -14.03 -14.63 0.93
CA PRO A 137 -15.37 -14.11 1.26
C PRO A 137 -16.18 -13.75 -0.01
N SER A 138 -17.49 -13.60 0.13
CA SER A 138 -18.32 -13.06 -0.95
C SER A 138 -18.05 -11.56 -1.14
N VAL A 139 -18.12 -11.10 -2.40
CA VAL A 139 -17.93 -9.67 -2.73
C VAL A 139 -19.05 -8.81 -2.16
N VAL A 140 -20.24 -9.37 -1.92
CA VAL A 140 -21.40 -8.65 -1.36
C VAL A 140 -21.06 -7.94 -0.04
N TRP A 141 -20.15 -8.50 0.77
CA TRP A 141 -19.71 -7.85 2.02
C TRP A 141 -18.98 -6.52 1.79
N SER A 142 -18.41 -6.27 0.60
CA SER A 142 -17.78 -4.99 0.29
C SER A 142 -18.79 -3.88 0.01
N LEU A 143 -20.07 -4.20 -0.22
CA LEU A 143 -21.12 -3.18 -0.37
C LEU A 143 -21.37 -2.44 0.95
N LEU A 144 -21.16 -3.11 2.09
CA LEU A 144 -21.18 -2.49 3.41
C LEU A 144 -19.86 -1.76 3.74
N GLY A 145 -18.88 -1.82 2.84
CA GLY A 145 -17.61 -1.11 2.93
C GLY A 145 -16.39 -2.02 3.15
N PRO A 146 -15.18 -1.45 3.05
CA PRO A 146 -13.93 -2.20 3.16
C PRO A 146 -13.73 -2.88 4.52
N LEU A 147 -14.16 -2.25 5.61
CA LEU A 147 -14.04 -2.80 6.97
C LEU A 147 -14.78 -4.13 7.10
N VAL A 148 -16.04 -4.18 6.66
CA VAL A 148 -16.88 -5.38 6.74
C VAL A 148 -16.31 -6.51 5.89
N TYR A 149 -15.80 -6.20 4.70
CA TYR A 149 -15.11 -7.18 3.86
C TYR A 149 -13.85 -7.74 4.55
N LEU A 150 -13.02 -6.90 5.17
CA LEU A 150 -11.81 -7.33 5.87
C LEU A 150 -12.12 -8.20 7.10
N ILE A 151 -13.20 -7.91 7.83
CA ILE A 151 -13.70 -8.77 8.92
C ILE A 151 -14.13 -10.14 8.36
N ALA A 152 -14.92 -10.16 7.30
CA ALA A 152 -15.35 -11.41 6.65
C ALA A 152 -14.15 -12.22 6.09
N ARG A 153 -13.12 -11.53 5.59
CA ARG A 153 -11.87 -12.13 5.11
C ARG A 153 -11.10 -12.79 6.23
N ARG A 154 -11.01 -12.16 7.41
CA ARG A 154 -10.30 -12.69 8.59
C ARG A 154 -10.88 -14.03 9.06
N ALA A 155 -12.17 -14.26 8.90
CA ALA A 155 -12.80 -15.54 9.22
C ALA A 155 -12.40 -16.69 8.28
N ARG A 156 -11.82 -16.40 7.11
CA ARG A 156 -11.47 -17.38 6.06
C ARG A 156 -9.98 -17.49 5.80
N VAL A 157 -9.23 -16.44 6.09
CA VAL A 157 -7.80 -16.32 5.78
C VAL A 157 -7.06 -15.77 7.01
N ALA A 158 -5.92 -16.37 7.34
CA ALA A 158 -5.09 -15.94 8.44
C ALA A 158 -4.38 -14.60 8.14
N GLY A 159 -4.22 -13.78 9.17
CA GLY A 159 -3.53 -12.48 9.10
C GLY A 159 -4.40 -11.32 9.57
N TRP A 160 -3.88 -10.56 10.53
CA TRP A 160 -4.55 -9.38 11.10
C TRP A 160 -4.06 -8.06 10.49
N GLY A 161 -2.91 -8.08 9.80
CA GLY A 161 -2.21 -6.86 9.39
C GLY A 161 -3.11 -5.84 8.68
N GLN A 162 -3.87 -6.28 7.68
CA GLN A 162 -4.72 -5.38 6.88
C GLN A 162 -5.87 -4.78 7.68
N LEU A 163 -6.49 -5.56 8.57
CA LEU A 163 -7.59 -5.09 9.41
C LEU A 163 -7.06 -4.10 10.46
N VAL A 164 -5.94 -4.42 11.10
CA VAL A 164 -5.29 -3.52 12.07
C VAL A 164 -4.87 -2.23 11.39
N THR A 165 -4.22 -2.29 10.23
CA THR A 165 -3.85 -1.10 9.46
C THR A 165 -5.08 -0.25 9.11
N HIS A 166 -6.17 -0.88 8.66
CA HIS A 166 -7.41 -0.16 8.35
C HIS A 166 -7.97 0.57 9.59
N LEU A 167 -8.03 -0.11 10.74
CA LEU A 167 -8.52 0.48 11.99
C LEU A 167 -7.62 1.61 12.49
N LEU A 168 -6.29 1.45 12.41
CA LEU A 168 -5.35 2.49 12.79
C LEU A 168 -5.49 3.73 11.90
N LEU A 169 -5.64 3.55 10.58
CA LEU A 169 -5.84 4.67 9.66
C LEU A 169 -7.20 5.34 9.87
N LEU A 170 -8.24 4.58 10.17
CA LEU A 170 -9.55 5.13 10.52
C LEU A 170 -9.46 5.97 11.80
N ALA A 171 -8.79 5.45 12.84
CA ALA A 171 -8.57 6.16 14.09
C ALA A 171 -7.71 7.43 13.89
N ALA A 172 -6.66 7.35 13.09
CA ALA A 172 -5.81 8.50 12.76
C ALA A 172 -6.59 9.57 12.00
N ALA A 173 -7.37 9.19 10.98
CA ALA A 173 -8.22 10.13 10.24
C ALA A 173 -9.28 10.77 11.15
N GLY A 174 -9.91 9.97 12.02
CA GLY A 174 -10.86 10.47 13.02
C GLY A 174 -10.22 11.44 14.02
N ALA A 175 -8.99 11.15 14.48
CA ALA A 175 -8.25 12.05 15.37
C ALA A 175 -7.90 13.37 14.67
N VAL A 176 -7.45 13.33 13.42
CA VAL A 176 -7.19 14.54 12.62
C VAL A 176 -8.46 15.36 12.45
N ALA A 177 -9.58 14.73 12.12
CA ALA A 177 -10.87 15.41 11.99
C ALA A 177 -11.33 16.02 13.33
N ALA A 178 -11.19 15.28 14.45
CA ALA A 178 -11.54 15.77 15.77
C ALA A 178 -10.70 16.99 16.18
N VAL A 179 -9.38 16.95 15.93
CA VAL A 179 -8.50 18.11 16.15
C VAL A 179 -8.93 19.27 15.27
N GLY A 180 -9.25 19.04 14.00
CA GLY A 180 -9.76 20.09 13.10
C GLY A 180 -11.07 20.72 13.59
N LEU A 181 -11.96 19.95 14.21
CA LEU A 181 -13.22 20.46 14.80
C LEU A 181 -13.02 21.18 16.14
N MET A 182 -12.01 20.78 16.91
CA MET A 182 -11.70 21.40 18.20
C MET A 182 -10.81 22.64 18.06
N THR A 183 -10.17 22.82 16.91
CA THR A 183 -9.28 23.94 16.64
C THR A 183 -9.96 24.95 15.73
N ASP A 184 -9.67 26.22 15.98
CA ASP A 184 -10.10 27.32 15.12
C ASP A 184 -9.28 27.41 13.81
N ALA A 185 -8.56 26.34 13.45
CA ALA A 185 -7.66 26.29 12.31
C ALA A 185 -8.36 26.57 10.97
N ALA A 186 -9.67 26.30 10.88
CA ALA A 186 -10.46 26.59 9.69
C ALA A 186 -11.08 28.01 9.68
N LYS A 187 -11.09 28.74 10.80
CA LYS A 187 -11.70 30.07 10.89
C LYS A 187 -11.09 31.10 9.92
N PRO A 188 -9.75 31.20 9.75
CA PRO A 188 -9.15 32.16 8.81
C PRO A 188 -9.64 31.99 7.37
N LEU A 189 -9.70 30.74 6.92
CA LEU A 189 -10.16 30.42 5.58
C LEU A 189 -11.65 30.69 5.40
N ALA A 190 -12.48 30.27 6.37
CA ALA A 190 -13.92 30.49 6.33
C ALA A 190 -14.28 31.99 6.33
N PHE A 191 -13.62 32.76 7.20
CA PHE A 191 -13.80 34.21 7.27
C PHE A 191 -13.36 34.92 5.99
N GLY A 192 -12.18 34.58 5.43
CA GLY A 192 -11.73 35.17 4.18
C GLY A 192 -12.67 34.91 3.00
N LEU A 193 -13.24 33.71 2.92
CA LEU A 193 -14.26 33.37 1.92
C LEU A 193 -15.57 34.14 2.14
N GLN A 194 -15.99 34.33 3.40
CA GLN A 194 -17.18 35.11 3.74
C GLN A 194 -17.03 36.57 3.32
N VAL A 195 -15.96 37.23 3.76
CA VAL A 195 -15.65 38.64 3.41
C VAL A 195 -15.60 38.84 1.90
N GLN A 196 -14.94 37.92 1.18
CA GLN A 196 -14.87 38.01 -0.29
C GLN A 196 -16.24 37.87 -0.96
N THR A 197 -17.13 37.02 -0.41
CA THR A 197 -18.46 36.81 -0.96
C THR A 197 -19.35 38.02 -0.73
N GLU A 198 -19.37 38.54 0.51
CA GLU A 198 -20.14 39.73 0.88
C GLU A 198 -19.70 40.98 0.10
N LEU A 199 -18.39 41.24 0.01
CA LEU A 199 -17.86 42.38 -0.77
C LEU A 199 -18.14 42.24 -2.27
N ARG A 200 -18.15 41.03 -2.81
CA ARG A 200 -18.47 40.81 -4.22
C ARG A 200 -19.94 41.11 -4.50
N GLU A 201 -20.83 40.66 -3.62
CA GLU A 201 -22.25 40.98 -3.72
C GLU A 201 -22.48 42.50 -3.61
N GLU A 202 -21.76 43.18 -2.72
CA GLU A 202 -21.91 44.62 -2.53
C GLU A 202 -21.35 45.47 -3.68
N PHE A 203 -20.19 45.12 -4.25
CA PHE A 203 -19.53 45.95 -5.28
C PHE A 203 -19.77 45.47 -6.71
N VAL A 204 -19.76 44.15 -6.96
CA VAL A 204 -19.84 43.60 -8.32
C VAL A 204 -21.29 43.43 -8.73
N ASP A 205 -22.15 42.89 -7.86
CA ASP A 205 -23.55 42.64 -8.21
C ASP A 205 -24.38 43.94 -8.20
N SER A 206 -23.97 44.95 -7.43
CA SER A 206 -24.53 46.31 -7.49
C SER A 206 -24.16 47.08 -8.77
N GLY A 207 -23.08 46.65 -9.46
CA GLY A 207 -22.57 47.28 -10.67
C GLY A 207 -21.54 48.39 -10.44
N ASP A 208 -21.10 48.63 -9.20
CA ASP A 208 -20.08 49.64 -8.88
C ASP A 208 -18.66 49.23 -9.32
N ALA A 209 -18.40 47.93 -9.37
CA ALA A 209 -17.13 47.33 -9.78
C ALA A 209 -17.32 46.21 -10.81
N THR A 210 -16.35 46.05 -11.71
CA THR A 210 -16.29 44.96 -12.68
C THR A 210 -15.62 43.71 -12.12
N SER A 211 -14.64 43.87 -11.23
CA SER A 211 -14.01 42.74 -10.55
C SER A 211 -13.43 43.12 -9.20
N LEU A 212 -13.45 42.16 -8.27
CA LEU A 212 -12.87 42.28 -6.94
C LEU A 212 -11.97 41.06 -6.69
N THR A 213 -10.69 41.32 -6.37
CA THR A 213 -9.67 40.30 -6.13
C THR A 213 -9.03 40.54 -4.77
N CYS A 214 -9.33 39.67 -3.80
CA CYS A 214 -8.69 39.68 -2.48
C CYS A 214 -7.61 38.60 -2.38
N PRO A 215 -6.48 38.86 -1.67
CA PRO A 215 -5.52 37.83 -1.31
C PRO A 215 -6.15 36.83 -0.33
N ALA A 216 -5.66 35.59 -0.34
CA ALA A 216 -6.13 34.58 0.60
C ALA A 216 -5.74 35.00 2.03
N ILE A 217 -6.73 35.16 2.91
CA ILE A 217 -6.52 35.46 4.33
C ILE A 217 -6.01 34.19 5.02
N THR A 218 -4.69 33.95 4.96
CA THR A 218 -4.06 32.74 5.51
C THR A 218 -3.14 33.00 6.70
N GLU A 219 -2.82 34.26 7.00
CA GLU A 219 -1.72 34.58 7.91
C GLU A 219 -2.14 35.01 9.32
N SER A 220 -3.21 35.80 9.49
CA SER A 220 -3.60 36.27 10.84
C SER A 220 -5.04 36.80 10.95
N LEU A 221 -5.85 36.27 11.86
CA LEU A 221 -7.13 36.90 12.24
C LEU A 221 -7.00 37.80 13.47
N ALA A 222 -5.80 38.34 13.72
CA ALA A 222 -5.61 39.22 14.87
C ALA A 222 -6.40 40.52 14.67
N ILE A 223 -7.00 41.01 15.75
CA ILE A 223 -7.72 42.29 15.77
C ILE A 223 -6.75 43.41 15.33
N GLY A 224 -7.19 44.25 14.40
CA GLY A 224 -6.42 45.32 13.80
C GLY A 224 -5.52 44.88 12.64
N THR A 225 -5.63 43.63 12.17
CA THR A 225 -4.99 43.22 10.92
C THR A 225 -5.70 43.84 9.73
N LEU A 226 -4.90 44.30 8.76
CA LEU A 226 -5.36 45.02 7.60
C LEU A 226 -5.05 44.22 6.33
N TYR A 227 -6.08 43.99 5.53
CA TYR A 227 -6.03 43.30 4.25
C TYR A 227 -6.33 44.27 3.12
N THR A 228 -5.71 44.06 1.96
CA THR A 228 -5.95 44.88 0.77
C THR A 228 -6.55 44.04 -0.34
N CYS A 229 -7.71 44.42 -0.84
CA CYS A 229 -8.32 43.85 -2.03
C CYS A 229 -8.14 44.81 -3.20
N GLN A 230 -7.86 44.28 -4.39
CA GLN A 230 -7.83 45.05 -5.63
C GLN A 230 -9.24 45.08 -6.22
N VAL A 231 -9.77 46.29 -6.44
CA VAL A 231 -11.10 46.50 -6.99
C VAL A 231 -10.96 47.26 -8.30
N THR A 232 -11.51 46.70 -9.37
CA THR A 232 -11.62 47.38 -10.67
C THR A 232 -13.01 47.97 -10.76
N MET A 233 -13.12 49.29 -10.70
CA MET A 233 -14.38 50.02 -10.75
C MET A 233 -15.05 49.89 -12.13
N ALA A 234 -16.32 50.24 -12.25
CA ALA A 234 -17.06 50.22 -13.52
C ALA A 234 -16.47 51.16 -14.60
N ASP A 235 -15.77 52.22 -14.18
CA ASP A 235 -15.05 53.14 -15.08
C ASP A 235 -13.68 52.60 -15.55
N GLY A 236 -13.29 51.41 -15.09
CA GLY A 236 -12.00 50.78 -15.38
C GLY A 236 -10.86 51.25 -14.48
N THR A 237 -11.10 52.11 -13.50
CA THR A 237 -10.07 52.51 -12.54
C THR A 237 -9.81 51.41 -11.51
N GLU A 238 -8.54 51.13 -11.25
CA GLU A 238 -8.14 50.23 -10.18
C GLU A 238 -8.00 51.01 -8.87
N ARG A 239 -8.64 50.51 -7.81
CA ARG A 239 -8.57 51.05 -6.46
C ARG A 239 -8.27 49.95 -5.46
N VAL A 240 -7.63 50.34 -4.37
CA VAL A 240 -7.34 49.43 -3.26
C VAL A 240 -8.44 49.56 -2.22
N LEU A 241 -9.08 48.45 -1.87
CA LEU A 241 -10.01 48.35 -0.76
C LEU A 241 -9.28 47.82 0.46
N TRP A 242 -9.26 48.59 1.55
CA TRP A 242 -8.72 48.16 2.83
C TRP A 242 -9.81 47.47 3.63
N VAL A 243 -9.51 46.31 4.21
CA VAL A 243 -10.40 45.56 5.08
C VAL A 243 -9.70 45.36 6.42
N SER A 244 -10.33 45.77 7.51
CA SER A 244 -9.84 45.68 8.89
C SER A 244 -10.67 44.67 9.67
N ILE A 245 -10.00 43.85 10.49
CA ILE A 245 -10.68 43.00 11.48
C ILE A 245 -10.83 43.77 12.80
N ASP A 246 -12.06 44.01 13.22
CA ASP A 246 -12.35 44.94 14.31
C ASP A 246 -12.67 44.25 15.65
N SER A 247 -13.05 42.96 15.63
CA SER A 247 -13.43 42.22 16.84
C SER A 247 -12.91 40.78 16.88
N ALA A 248 -12.91 40.19 18.09
CA ALA A 248 -12.60 38.77 18.28
C ALA A 248 -13.68 37.84 17.69
N ASP A 249 -14.89 38.38 17.49
CA ASP A 249 -16.01 37.70 16.85
C ASP A 249 -15.94 37.78 15.31
N LEU A 250 -14.84 38.32 14.78
CA LEU A 250 -14.55 38.48 13.35
C LEU A 250 -15.48 39.47 12.65
N ASP A 251 -15.90 40.53 13.35
CA ASP A 251 -16.49 41.69 12.67
C ASP A 251 -15.42 42.41 11.86
N TYR A 252 -15.81 42.96 10.72
CA TYR A 252 -14.90 43.68 9.83
C TYR A 252 -15.48 44.99 9.35
N SER A 253 -14.59 45.94 9.05
CA SER A 253 -14.90 47.17 8.36
C SER A 253 -14.04 47.31 7.12
N TYR A 254 -14.51 48.08 6.14
CA TYR A 254 -13.76 48.33 4.93
C TYR A 254 -13.76 49.82 4.56
N ALA A 255 -12.71 50.24 3.85
CA ALA A 255 -12.58 51.59 3.32
C ALA A 255 -11.88 51.57 1.96
N LEU A 256 -12.43 52.30 1.00
CA LEU A 256 -11.82 52.46 -0.31
C LEU A 256 -10.67 53.48 -0.19
N ALA A 257 -9.48 53.11 -0.66
CA ALA A 257 -8.38 54.05 -0.84
C ALA A 257 -8.79 55.09 -1.90
N LEU A 258 -8.59 56.37 -1.54
CA LEU A 258 -8.80 57.52 -2.42
C LEU A 258 -7.71 57.62 -3.48
#